data_AF-A0A2U3B1I5-F1
#
_entry.id   AF-A0A2U3B1I5-F1
#
_cell.length_a   1.000
_cell.length_b   1.000
_cell.length_c   1.000
_cell.angle_alpha   90.00
_cell.angle_beta   90.00
_cell.angle_gamma   90.00
#
_symmetry.space_group_name_H-M   'P 1'
#
loop_
_entity.id
_entity.type
_entity.pdbx_description
1 polymer ?
#
loop_
_entity_poly.entity_id
_entity_poly.type
_entity_poly.pdbx_seq_one_letter_code
_entity_poly.pdbx_strand_id
1 'polypeptide(L)'
;MCGIVGYIGHRDAFPIIIEGLKRLEYRGYDSAGIALFDGKNLKVSKTKGKVADLEKRVNKEISTNGSIGIGHTRWATHGVPNDVNAHPHYSNSGDLVIIHNGIIENYESLKKELVKRGYTFKSDTDTEVLINLIEDVKSKENVKLGKAVQVALNQVVGAYAIAVFDKNKPDEIVIARLGSPLAVGVGENEFFIASDASPFLEYTKNAIYLEDEEMAIIKANKEIKIRKIKDDSLVDPYVQELQMNLEQIEKGGYDHFMLKEIFEQPSAIKDTYRGRMLVKEGIIRMAGIDDNIEKFINANRIIIVACGTSWHAGLVAEYIFEDMARIPVEVEYASEFRYRNPVITNKDVVIAISQSGETADTLAAIKLAKTHGAFVFGVCNVVGSSIARETHAGAYTHAGPEIGVASTKAFTTQITLLTLIALKLAKVKGEISNSDYRYHLQELELIPEKVEKALKSEEHIKMIAAKYKNARNFLYLGRGYNFPVALEGALKLKEISYIHAEGYPAAEMKHGPIALIDENMPVVVIATKKGHYEKVVSNIEEIKARQGKIIGIVTEGDVNVKKLADYVIEVPESLESLSPLLTTIPLQLLSYHIAVMLEKNVDQPRNLAKSVTVE
;
A
#
# COMPACT_ATOMS: atom_id res chain seq x y z
N MET A 1 -7.26 -4.36 -4.13
CA MET A 1 -7.71 -4.87 -2.80
C MET A 1 -9.21 -4.65 -2.69
N CYS A 2 -9.94 -5.34 -1.83
CA CYS A 2 -11.38 -5.11 -1.63
C CYS A 2 -11.62 -4.61 -0.19
N GLY A 3 -12.79 -4.05 0.10
CA GLY A 3 -13.18 -3.62 1.44
C GLY A 3 -14.25 -4.55 2.02
N ILE A 4 -14.03 -5.06 3.23
CA ILE A 4 -15.05 -5.74 4.04
C ILE A 4 -15.48 -4.79 5.16
N VAL A 5 -16.78 -4.67 5.38
CA VAL A 5 -17.36 -4.00 6.54
C VAL A 5 -18.50 -4.86 7.08
N GLY A 6 -18.62 -4.95 8.39
CA GLY A 6 -19.75 -5.63 9.03
C GLY A 6 -20.03 -5.03 10.39
N TYR A 7 -21.27 -5.18 10.85
CA TYR A 7 -21.73 -4.69 12.12
C TYR A 7 -22.72 -5.67 12.74
N ILE A 8 -22.58 -5.90 14.04
CA ILE A 8 -23.54 -6.63 14.87
C ILE A 8 -23.60 -5.97 16.25
N GLY A 9 -24.76 -5.44 16.60
CA GLY A 9 -24.93 -4.72 17.87
C GLY A 9 -26.33 -4.17 18.07
N HIS A 10 -26.41 -3.03 18.76
CA HIS A 10 -27.65 -2.38 19.16
C HIS A 10 -28.03 -1.18 18.28
N ARG A 11 -27.09 -0.63 17.49
CA ARG A 11 -27.30 0.51 16.60
C ARG A 11 -27.87 0.06 15.25
N ASP A 12 -28.24 1.03 14.43
CA ASP A 12 -28.56 0.77 13.03
C ASP A 12 -27.29 0.46 12.24
N ALA A 13 -27.28 -0.70 11.57
CA ALA A 13 -26.14 -1.20 10.82
C ALA A 13 -25.87 -0.39 9.54
N PHE A 14 -26.93 0.14 8.90
CA PHE A 14 -26.83 0.83 7.62
C PHE A 14 -25.84 2.01 7.60
N PRO A 15 -25.95 3.03 8.49
CA PRO A 15 -25.02 4.17 8.47
C PRO A 15 -23.58 3.74 8.75
N ILE A 16 -23.37 2.81 9.69
CA ILE A 16 -22.06 2.28 10.06
C ILE A 16 -21.40 1.60 8.86
N ILE A 17 -22.16 0.75 8.15
CA ILE A 17 -21.63 0.02 7.00
C ILE A 17 -21.35 0.97 5.84
N ILE A 18 -22.26 1.89 5.50
CA ILE A 18 -22.04 2.83 4.38
C ILE A 18 -20.84 3.72 4.64
N GLU A 19 -20.71 4.27 5.84
CA GLU A 19 -19.55 5.11 6.20
C GLU A 19 -18.25 4.30 6.21
N GLY A 20 -18.30 3.08 6.74
CA GLY A 20 -17.17 2.16 6.65
C GLY A 20 -16.76 1.85 5.21
N LEU A 21 -17.72 1.66 4.30
CA LEU A 21 -17.45 1.40 2.89
C LEU A 21 -16.85 2.63 2.20
N LYS A 22 -17.31 3.84 2.52
CA LYS A 22 -16.71 5.10 2.06
C LYS A 22 -15.23 5.19 2.46
N ARG A 23 -14.92 4.83 3.72
CA ARG A 23 -13.54 4.78 4.22
C ARG A 23 -12.69 3.72 3.52
N LEU A 24 -13.28 2.62 3.05
CA LEU A 24 -12.55 1.57 2.31
C LEU A 24 -12.60 1.71 0.78
N GLU A 25 -13.25 2.74 0.24
CA GLU A 25 -13.44 2.89 -1.20
C GLU A 25 -12.11 3.05 -1.95
N TYR A 26 -11.07 3.58 -1.31
CA TYR A 26 -9.71 3.65 -1.88
C TYR A 26 -9.08 2.28 -2.16
N ARG A 27 -9.60 1.21 -1.53
CA ARG A 27 -9.11 -0.16 -1.74
C ARG A 27 -9.69 -0.76 -3.01
N GLY A 28 -10.97 -0.50 -3.30
CA GLY A 28 -11.69 -0.96 -4.50
C GLY A 28 -12.98 -0.19 -4.73
N TYR A 29 -13.30 0.06 -5.99
CA TYR A 29 -14.37 0.99 -6.40
C TYR A 29 -15.06 0.59 -7.72
N ASP A 30 -14.91 -0.67 -8.15
CA ASP A 30 -15.55 -1.18 -9.37
C ASP A 30 -17.04 -1.49 -9.15
N SER A 31 -17.38 -1.94 -7.95
CA SER A 31 -18.75 -2.22 -7.50
C SER A 31 -18.82 -2.25 -5.97
N ALA A 32 -20.01 -2.06 -5.41
CA ALA A 32 -20.26 -2.15 -3.98
C ALA A 32 -21.61 -2.80 -3.68
N GLY A 33 -21.75 -3.35 -2.48
CA GLY A 33 -23.03 -3.88 -2.03
C GLY A 33 -23.15 -4.03 -0.52
N ILE A 34 -24.37 -4.28 -0.06
CA ILE A 34 -24.73 -4.43 1.34
C ILE A 34 -25.80 -5.50 1.53
N ALA A 35 -25.70 -6.24 2.62
CA ALA A 35 -26.75 -7.09 3.18
C ALA A 35 -27.16 -6.54 4.55
N LEU A 36 -28.46 -6.35 4.76
CA LEU A 36 -29.06 -5.91 6.02
C LEU A 36 -30.10 -6.92 6.49
N PHE A 37 -30.11 -7.21 7.79
CA PHE A 37 -31.14 -8.04 8.40
C PHE A 37 -32.03 -7.19 9.31
N ASP A 38 -33.32 -7.11 8.98
CA ASP A 38 -34.29 -6.26 9.69
C ASP A 38 -35.00 -6.95 10.88
N GLY A 39 -34.51 -8.13 11.29
CA GLY A 39 -35.15 -8.99 12.28
C GLY A 39 -36.05 -10.07 11.67
N LYS A 40 -36.47 -9.91 10.41
CA LYS A 40 -37.36 -10.86 9.72
C LYS A 40 -36.83 -11.28 8.35
N ASN A 41 -36.34 -10.33 7.56
CA ASN A 41 -35.91 -10.52 6.19
C ASN A 41 -34.46 -10.08 6.00
N LEU A 42 -33.72 -10.87 5.23
CA LEU A 42 -32.39 -10.52 4.76
C LEU A 42 -32.50 -9.79 3.41
N LYS A 43 -32.13 -8.52 3.37
CA LYS A 43 -32.20 -7.66 2.19
C LYS A 43 -30.80 -7.40 1.66
N VAL A 44 -30.59 -7.68 0.38
CA VAL A 44 -29.33 -7.38 -0.32
C VAL A 44 -29.60 -6.34 -1.40
N SER A 45 -28.73 -5.32 -1.48
CA SER A 45 -28.65 -4.43 -2.62
C SER A 45 -27.19 -4.26 -3.02
N LYS A 46 -26.94 -4.25 -4.32
CA LYS A 46 -25.60 -4.21 -4.88
C LYS A 46 -25.63 -3.53 -6.24
N THR A 47 -24.54 -2.84 -6.57
CA THR A 47 -24.45 -2.08 -7.81
C THR A 47 -23.01 -2.04 -8.31
N LYS A 48 -22.86 -2.04 -9.64
CA LYS A 48 -21.65 -1.52 -10.28
C LYS A 48 -21.47 -0.04 -9.91
N GLY A 49 -20.23 0.38 -9.74
CA GLY A 49 -19.87 1.76 -9.42
C GLY A 49 -19.46 1.97 -7.97
N LYS A 50 -19.53 3.23 -7.55
CA LYS A 50 -19.00 3.69 -6.26
C LYS A 50 -19.98 3.48 -5.12
N VAL A 51 -19.52 3.67 -3.88
CA VAL A 51 -20.36 3.56 -2.68
C VAL A 51 -21.51 4.57 -2.71
N ALA A 52 -21.31 5.75 -3.31
CA ALA A 52 -22.37 6.74 -3.51
C ALA A 52 -23.51 6.24 -4.41
N ASP A 53 -23.21 5.39 -5.40
CA ASP A 53 -24.22 4.78 -6.27
C ASP A 53 -25.02 3.71 -5.50
N LEU A 54 -24.33 2.93 -4.67
CA LEU A 54 -24.95 1.96 -3.76
C LEU A 54 -25.91 2.66 -2.79
N GLU A 55 -25.46 3.74 -2.15
CA GLU A 55 -26.26 4.50 -1.19
C GLU A 55 -27.55 5.04 -1.82
N LYS A 56 -27.46 5.60 -3.03
CA LYS A 56 -28.64 6.04 -3.81
C LYS A 56 -29.59 4.89 -4.13
N ARG A 57 -29.06 3.71 -4.46
CA ARG A 57 -29.84 2.53 -4.83
C ARG A 57 -30.55 1.92 -3.63
N VAL A 58 -29.83 1.73 -2.52
CA VAL A 58 -30.36 1.19 -1.26
C VAL A 58 -31.56 2.00 -0.78
N ASN A 59 -31.43 3.32 -0.75
CA ASN A 59 -32.50 4.23 -0.33
C ASN A 59 -33.77 4.15 -1.19
N LYS A 60 -33.71 3.56 -2.39
CA LYS A 60 -34.85 3.37 -3.29
C LYS A 60 -35.43 1.96 -3.23
N GLU A 61 -34.59 0.94 -3.04
CA GLU A 61 -34.95 -0.46 -3.26
C GLU A 61 -35.25 -1.24 -1.97
N ILE A 62 -34.56 -0.94 -0.87
CA ILE A 62 -34.66 -1.72 0.36
C ILE A 62 -34.85 -0.83 1.59
N SER A 63 -35.43 -1.38 2.66
CA SER A 63 -35.47 -0.67 3.94
C SER A 63 -34.11 -0.79 4.65
N THR A 64 -33.68 0.30 5.26
CA THR A 64 -32.38 0.47 5.93
C THR A 64 -32.41 0.09 7.41
N ASN A 65 -33.52 -0.49 7.88
CA ASN A 65 -33.67 -0.90 9.27
C ASN A 65 -32.95 -2.22 9.52
N GLY A 66 -32.24 -2.32 10.63
CA GLY A 66 -31.57 -3.56 11.04
C GLY A 66 -30.32 -3.28 11.85
N SER A 67 -30.07 -4.12 12.84
CA SER A 67 -28.90 -4.01 13.72
C SER A 67 -27.76 -4.96 13.37
N ILE A 68 -27.91 -5.69 12.25
CA ILE A 68 -26.91 -6.61 11.72
C ILE A 68 -26.79 -6.39 10.23
N GLY A 69 -25.56 -6.31 9.75
CA GLY A 69 -25.30 -6.26 8.32
C GLY A 69 -23.84 -6.48 7.96
N ILE A 70 -23.63 -6.75 6.68
CA ILE A 70 -22.31 -6.87 6.06
C ILE A 70 -22.32 -6.10 4.73
N GLY A 71 -21.22 -5.45 4.40
CA GLY A 71 -21.05 -4.65 3.19
C GLY A 71 -19.68 -4.86 2.57
N HIS A 72 -19.58 -4.59 1.27
CA HIS A 72 -18.38 -4.85 0.51
C HIS A 72 -18.13 -3.80 -0.57
N THR A 73 -16.86 -3.40 -0.73
CA THR A 73 -16.36 -2.71 -1.93
C THR A 73 -15.42 -3.63 -2.69
N ARG A 74 -15.60 -3.71 -4.01
CA ARG A 74 -14.95 -4.72 -4.84
C ARG A 74 -13.98 -4.09 -5.84
N TRP A 75 -12.82 -4.74 -5.93
CA TRP A 75 -11.87 -4.71 -7.04
C TRP A 75 -12.01 -6.00 -7.82
N ALA A 76 -12.43 -5.95 -9.08
CA ALA A 76 -12.70 -7.17 -9.84
C ALA A 76 -11.40 -7.91 -10.20
N THR A 77 -11.20 -9.12 -9.67
CA THR A 77 -10.16 -10.07 -10.12
C THR A 77 -10.76 -11.11 -11.07
N HIS A 78 -11.90 -11.71 -10.71
CA HIS A 78 -12.66 -12.65 -11.54
C HIS A 78 -14.03 -12.09 -11.94
N GLY A 79 -14.39 -12.21 -13.22
CA GLY A 79 -15.68 -11.74 -13.72
C GLY A 79 -15.76 -10.21 -13.83
N VAL A 80 -16.48 -9.75 -14.85
CA VAL A 80 -16.57 -8.32 -15.14
C VAL A 80 -17.28 -7.55 -14.01
N PRO A 81 -16.91 -6.28 -13.76
CA PRO A 81 -17.66 -5.40 -12.88
C PRO A 81 -19.12 -5.21 -13.34
N ASN A 82 -20.05 -5.84 -12.62
CA ASN A 82 -21.50 -5.74 -12.82
C ASN A 82 -22.23 -6.02 -11.49
N ASP A 83 -23.55 -5.80 -11.47
CA ASP A 83 -24.36 -6.01 -10.27
C ASP A 83 -24.38 -7.47 -9.82
N VAL A 84 -24.32 -8.43 -10.75
CA VAL A 84 -24.39 -9.87 -10.45
C VAL A 84 -23.15 -10.36 -9.69
N ASN A 85 -21.97 -9.92 -10.13
CA ASN A 85 -20.65 -10.26 -9.59
C ASN A 85 -20.27 -9.40 -8.39
N ALA A 86 -21.00 -8.31 -8.11
CA ALA A 86 -20.83 -7.55 -6.89
C ALA A 86 -21.22 -8.41 -5.67
N HIS A 87 -20.46 -8.25 -4.59
CA HIS A 87 -20.79 -8.84 -3.30
C HIS A 87 -21.87 -7.98 -2.60
N PRO A 88 -22.66 -8.52 -1.67
CA PRO A 88 -22.65 -9.90 -1.16
C PRO A 88 -23.26 -10.96 -2.11
N HIS A 89 -22.92 -12.23 -1.89
CA HIS A 89 -23.49 -13.39 -2.59
C HIS A 89 -24.40 -14.22 -1.68
N TYR A 90 -25.56 -14.64 -2.20
CA TYR A 90 -26.44 -15.60 -1.54
C TYR A 90 -26.00 -17.05 -1.82
N SER A 91 -26.33 -17.96 -0.91
CA SER A 91 -26.39 -19.39 -1.21
C SER A 91 -27.61 -19.77 -2.07
N ASN A 92 -27.67 -21.01 -2.56
CA ASN A 92 -28.80 -21.50 -3.36
C ASN A 92 -30.14 -21.47 -2.60
N SER A 93 -30.15 -21.72 -1.29
CA SER A 93 -31.36 -21.56 -0.48
C SER A 93 -31.78 -20.10 -0.29
N GLY A 94 -30.85 -19.15 -0.41
CA GLY A 94 -31.04 -17.75 -0.02
C GLY A 94 -31.07 -17.53 1.50
N ASP A 95 -30.64 -18.51 2.30
CA ASP A 95 -30.56 -18.40 3.76
C ASP A 95 -29.22 -17.82 4.22
N LEU A 96 -28.14 -18.11 3.49
CA LEU A 96 -26.81 -17.64 3.79
C LEU A 96 -26.40 -16.50 2.86
N VAL A 97 -25.58 -15.59 3.38
CA VAL A 97 -24.93 -14.54 2.61
C VAL A 97 -23.46 -14.40 2.99
N ILE A 98 -22.61 -14.13 2.00
CA ILE A 98 -21.16 -13.97 2.17
C ILE A 98 -20.65 -12.69 1.52
N ILE A 99 -19.62 -12.11 2.14
CA ILE A 99 -18.67 -11.21 1.49
C ILE A 99 -17.27 -11.79 1.62
N HIS A 100 -16.42 -11.54 0.62
CA HIS A 100 -15.12 -12.16 0.46
C HIS A 100 -14.10 -11.18 -0.12
N ASN A 101 -12.91 -11.14 0.45
CA ASN A 101 -11.70 -10.57 -0.13
C ASN A 101 -10.72 -11.70 -0.37
N GLY A 102 -10.09 -11.74 -1.54
CA GLY A 102 -9.14 -12.79 -1.87
C GLY A 102 -9.50 -13.52 -3.16
N ILE A 103 -8.98 -14.73 -3.28
CA ILE A 103 -9.11 -15.63 -4.42
C ILE A 103 -9.20 -17.06 -3.93
N ILE A 104 -10.22 -17.78 -4.37
CA ILE A 104 -10.32 -19.23 -4.18
C ILE A 104 -9.76 -19.92 -5.42
N GLU A 105 -8.50 -20.34 -5.38
CA GLU A 105 -7.77 -20.88 -6.53
C GLU A 105 -8.37 -22.18 -7.07
N ASN A 106 -8.92 -23.03 -6.19
CA ASN A 106 -9.52 -24.30 -6.57
C ASN A 106 -11.03 -24.21 -6.85
N TYR A 107 -11.58 -23.01 -7.10
CA TYR A 107 -13.03 -22.80 -7.29
C TYR A 107 -13.61 -23.62 -8.44
N GLU A 108 -12.88 -23.84 -9.54
CA GLU A 108 -13.40 -24.61 -10.67
C GLU A 108 -13.71 -26.07 -10.30
N SER A 109 -12.81 -26.68 -9.55
CA SER A 109 -12.96 -28.06 -9.06
C SER A 109 -14.14 -28.16 -8.10
N LEU A 110 -14.25 -27.22 -7.16
CA LEU A 110 -15.36 -27.15 -6.22
C LEU A 110 -16.70 -26.92 -6.94
N LYS A 111 -16.74 -26.02 -7.92
CA LYS A 111 -17.93 -25.73 -8.73
C LYS A 111 -18.42 -26.96 -9.47
N LYS A 112 -17.52 -27.72 -10.11
CA LYS A 112 -17.85 -28.98 -10.81
C LYS A 112 -18.50 -30.00 -9.87
N GLU A 113 -17.98 -30.15 -8.65
CA GLU A 113 -18.55 -31.07 -7.65
C GLU A 113 -19.90 -30.60 -7.11
N LEU A 114 -20.08 -29.29 -6.88
CA LEU A 114 -21.37 -28.73 -6.45
C LEU A 114 -22.44 -28.83 -7.53
N VAL A 115 -22.10 -28.63 -8.80
CA VAL A 115 -23.03 -28.84 -9.92
C VAL A 115 -23.54 -30.29 -9.96
N LYS A 116 -22.66 -31.29 -9.76
CA LYS A 116 -23.07 -32.70 -9.66
C LYS A 116 -24.01 -32.97 -8.48
N ARG A 117 -23.91 -32.16 -7.41
CA ARG A 117 -24.78 -32.22 -6.22
C ARG A 117 -26.09 -31.44 -6.39
N GLY A 118 -26.32 -30.82 -7.55
CA GLY A 118 -27.56 -30.11 -7.88
C GLY A 118 -27.54 -28.60 -7.66
N TYR A 119 -26.39 -28.01 -7.32
CA TYR A 119 -26.28 -26.56 -7.16
C TYR A 119 -26.22 -25.83 -8.50
N THR A 120 -26.84 -24.65 -8.55
CA THR A 120 -26.80 -23.74 -9.71
C THR A 120 -26.00 -22.48 -9.39
N PHE A 121 -25.43 -21.84 -10.41
CA PHE A 121 -24.56 -20.65 -10.26
C PHE A 121 -25.04 -19.53 -11.17
N LYS A 122 -25.05 -18.30 -10.65
CA LYS A 122 -25.51 -17.10 -11.36
C LYS A 122 -24.38 -16.12 -11.64
N SER A 123 -23.28 -16.17 -10.89
CA SER A 123 -22.12 -15.30 -11.09
C SER A 123 -20.91 -16.04 -11.63
N ASP A 124 -19.97 -15.24 -12.10
CA ASP A 124 -18.64 -15.71 -12.54
C ASP A 124 -17.63 -15.74 -11.38
N THR A 125 -18.10 -15.49 -10.16
CA THR A 125 -17.25 -15.29 -8.98
C THR A 125 -17.01 -16.60 -8.24
N ASP A 126 -15.77 -16.78 -7.82
CA ASP A 126 -15.32 -17.80 -6.89
C ASP A 126 -16.06 -17.72 -5.53
N THR A 127 -16.45 -16.53 -5.10
CA THR A 127 -17.24 -16.29 -3.88
C THR A 127 -18.59 -17.03 -3.86
N GLU A 128 -19.31 -17.11 -5.00
CA GLU A 128 -20.58 -17.85 -5.07
C GLU A 128 -20.35 -19.37 -4.91
N VAL A 129 -19.20 -19.87 -5.36
CA VAL A 129 -18.80 -21.27 -5.14
C VAL A 129 -18.61 -21.55 -3.65
N LEU A 130 -17.91 -20.66 -2.95
CA LEU A 130 -17.62 -20.83 -1.53
C LEU A 130 -18.87 -20.87 -0.65
N ILE A 131 -19.84 -19.97 -0.86
CA ILE A 131 -21.05 -19.93 -0.03
C ILE A 131 -21.95 -21.16 -0.24
N ASN A 132 -21.99 -21.69 -1.46
CA ASN A 132 -22.70 -22.93 -1.76
C ASN A 132 -21.96 -24.16 -1.18
N LEU A 133 -20.62 -24.16 -1.12
CA LEU A 133 -19.87 -25.18 -0.40
C LEU A 133 -20.19 -25.18 1.10
N ILE A 134 -20.22 -23.99 1.72
CA ILE A 134 -20.60 -23.83 3.14
C ILE A 134 -22.03 -24.35 3.38
N GLU A 135 -22.97 -24.05 2.47
CA GLU A 135 -24.34 -24.58 2.54
C GLU A 135 -24.41 -26.10 2.40
N ASP A 136 -23.67 -26.69 1.46
CA ASP A 136 -23.63 -28.15 1.25
C ASP A 136 -23.10 -28.87 2.50
N VAL A 137 -22.02 -28.36 3.10
CA VAL A 137 -21.47 -28.89 4.35
C VAL A 137 -22.47 -28.75 5.50
N LYS A 138 -23.05 -27.55 5.68
CA LYS A 138 -24.01 -27.27 6.77
C LYS A 138 -25.20 -28.23 6.72
N SER A 139 -25.76 -28.44 5.53
CA SER A 139 -26.95 -29.27 5.31
C SER A 139 -26.66 -30.76 5.46
N LYS A 140 -25.57 -31.27 4.85
CA LYS A 140 -25.23 -32.70 4.88
C LYS A 140 -24.73 -33.17 6.24
N GLU A 141 -23.91 -32.36 6.91
CA GLU A 141 -23.37 -32.72 8.22
C GLU A 141 -24.31 -32.32 9.36
N ASN A 142 -25.37 -31.55 9.08
CA ASN A 142 -26.32 -31.05 10.06
C ASN A 142 -25.63 -30.30 11.21
N VAL A 143 -24.72 -29.39 10.87
CA VAL A 143 -23.89 -28.64 11.83
C VAL A 143 -24.25 -27.15 11.86
N LYS A 144 -23.78 -26.46 12.91
CA LYS A 144 -23.92 -24.99 13.04
C LYS A 144 -23.03 -24.27 12.01
N LEU A 145 -23.39 -23.02 11.67
CA LEU A 145 -22.67 -22.22 10.66
C LEU A 145 -21.17 -22.17 10.88
N GLY A 146 -20.71 -21.90 12.11
CA GLY A 146 -19.27 -21.86 12.42
C GLY A 146 -18.55 -23.16 12.05
N LYS A 147 -19.15 -24.32 12.32
CA LYS A 147 -18.55 -25.62 11.96
C LYS A 147 -18.60 -25.87 10.46
N ALA A 148 -19.68 -25.47 9.79
CA ALA A 148 -19.78 -25.59 8.34
C ALA A 148 -18.73 -24.75 7.62
N VAL A 149 -18.49 -23.51 8.09
CA VAL A 149 -17.41 -22.65 7.58
C VAL A 149 -16.06 -23.31 7.81
N GLN A 150 -15.79 -23.82 9.03
CA GLN A 150 -14.53 -24.50 9.34
C GLN A 150 -14.25 -25.69 8.40
N VAL A 151 -15.23 -26.58 8.19
CA VAL A 151 -15.07 -27.76 7.33
C VAL A 151 -14.96 -27.38 5.85
N ALA A 152 -15.73 -26.39 5.38
CA ALA A 152 -15.64 -25.91 4.01
C ALA A 152 -14.26 -25.31 3.71
N LEU A 153 -13.71 -24.51 4.63
CA LEU A 153 -12.41 -23.86 4.45
C LEU A 153 -11.22 -24.83 4.46
N ASN A 154 -11.36 -26.03 5.02
CA ASN A 154 -10.34 -27.10 4.88
C ASN A 154 -10.30 -27.73 3.48
N GLN A 155 -11.30 -27.46 2.63
CA GLN A 155 -11.35 -27.93 1.23
C GLN A 155 -10.93 -26.84 0.24
N VAL A 156 -10.63 -25.63 0.74
CA VAL A 156 -10.36 -24.43 -0.05
C VAL A 156 -8.86 -24.20 -0.15
N VAL A 157 -8.41 -23.85 -1.35
CA VAL A 157 -7.04 -23.42 -1.63
C VAL A 157 -7.08 -21.98 -2.13
N GLY A 158 -6.18 -21.15 -1.62
CA GLY A 158 -6.06 -19.74 -1.99
C GLY A 158 -5.92 -18.83 -0.77
N ALA A 159 -6.24 -17.55 -0.95
CA ALA A 159 -6.24 -16.55 0.10
C ALA A 159 -7.64 -15.97 0.24
N TYR A 160 -8.12 -15.79 1.46
CA TYR A 160 -9.45 -15.25 1.72
C TYR A 160 -9.52 -14.46 3.03
N ALA A 161 -10.42 -13.50 3.08
CA ALA A 161 -11.04 -12.98 4.29
C ALA A 161 -12.55 -12.95 4.02
N ILE A 162 -13.34 -13.57 4.89
CA ILE A 162 -14.78 -13.73 4.68
C ILE A 162 -15.58 -13.25 5.88
N ALA A 163 -16.80 -12.80 5.61
CA ALA A 163 -17.85 -12.67 6.62
C ALA A 163 -19.12 -13.34 6.09
N VAL A 164 -19.68 -14.25 6.90
CA VAL A 164 -20.81 -15.11 6.56
C VAL A 164 -21.92 -14.89 7.57
N PHE A 165 -23.14 -14.67 7.08
CA PHE A 165 -24.34 -14.49 7.89
C PHE A 165 -25.43 -15.49 7.49
N ASP A 166 -26.15 -15.99 8.48
CA ASP A 166 -27.27 -16.94 8.33
C ASP A 166 -28.55 -16.33 8.89
N LYS A 167 -29.54 -16.08 8.03
CA LYS A 167 -30.80 -15.45 8.45
C LYS A 167 -31.62 -16.33 9.41
N ASN A 168 -31.42 -17.65 9.39
CA ASN A 168 -32.10 -18.59 10.29
C ASN A 168 -31.48 -18.60 11.69
N LYS A 169 -30.30 -18.01 11.85
CA LYS A 169 -29.63 -17.85 13.13
C LYS A 169 -29.06 -16.43 13.26
N PRO A 170 -29.94 -15.43 13.40
CA PRO A 170 -29.59 -14.01 13.29
C PRO A 170 -28.94 -13.46 14.58
N ASP A 171 -28.20 -14.29 15.31
CA ASP A 171 -27.47 -13.90 16.52
C ASP A 171 -25.96 -13.96 16.35
N GLU A 172 -25.47 -14.32 15.15
CA GLU A 172 -24.04 -14.47 14.88
C GLU A 172 -23.62 -14.06 13.46
N ILE A 173 -22.40 -13.53 13.35
CA ILE A 173 -21.64 -13.44 12.10
C ILE A 173 -20.39 -14.32 12.26
N VAL A 174 -20.11 -15.14 11.27
CA VAL A 174 -18.88 -15.96 11.24
C VAL A 174 -17.89 -15.31 10.27
N ILE A 175 -16.69 -15.05 10.77
CA ILE A 175 -15.60 -14.49 9.96
C ILE A 175 -14.42 -15.44 9.94
N ALA A 176 -13.63 -15.44 8.88
CA ALA A 176 -12.41 -16.23 8.79
C ALA A 176 -11.40 -15.60 7.85
N ARG A 177 -10.11 -15.88 8.04
CA ARG A 177 -9.05 -15.41 7.14
C ARG A 177 -7.92 -16.40 6.91
N LEU A 178 -7.31 -16.25 5.73
CA LEU A 178 -6.07 -16.84 5.29
C LEU A 178 -5.44 -15.87 4.27
N GLY A 179 -4.34 -15.20 4.60
CA GLY A 179 -3.61 -14.31 3.70
C GLY A 179 -4.22 -12.92 3.49
N SER A 180 -5.54 -12.75 3.49
CA SER A 180 -6.18 -11.41 3.43
C SER A 180 -6.46 -10.84 4.83
N PRO A 181 -6.22 -9.55 5.07
CA PRO A 181 -6.37 -8.94 6.40
C PRO A 181 -7.84 -8.87 6.84
N LEU A 182 -8.07 -9.13 8.13
CA LEU A 182 -9.37 -9.03 8.77
C LEU A 182 -9.21 -8.68 10.25
N ALA A 183 -9.92 -7.65 10.68
CA ALA A 183 -9.92 -7.13 12.03
C ALA A 183 -11.35 -7.00 12.58
N VAL A 184 -11.45 -7.07 13.90
CA VAL A 184 -12.69 -6.91 14.66
C VAL A 184 -12.52 -5.74 15.63
N GLY A 185 -13.32 -4.69 15.46
CA GLY A 185 -13.47 -3.62 16.42
C GLY A 185 -14.36 -4.08 17.58
N VAL A 186 -13.90 -3.89 18.81
CA VAL A 186 -14.62 -4.29 20.04
C VAL A 186 -15.22 -3.05 20.70
N GLY A 187 -16.55 -2.90 20.63
CA GLY A 187 -17.30 -1.83 21.28
C GLY A 187 -18.02 -2.30 22.55
N GLU A 188 -18.90 -1.46 23.08
CA GLU A 188 -19.76 -1.80 24.22
C GLU A 188 -20.92 -2.69 23.75
N ASN A 189 -20.80 -4.00 23.97
CA ASN A 189 -21.80 -5.00 23.54
C ASN A 189 -22.09 -5.03 22.02
N GLU A 190 -21.17 -4.49 21.22
CA GLU A 190 -21.25 -4.43 19.77
C GLU A 190 -19.89 -4.77 19.15
N PHE A 191 -19.94 -5.29 17.93
CA PHE A 191 -18.73 -5.63 17.18
C PHE A 191 -18.79 -5.05 15.77
N PHE A 192 -17.63 -4.58 15.33
CA PHE A 192 -17.40 -4.09 13.98
C PHE A 192 -16.44 -5.05 13.29
N ILE A 193 -16.69 -5.39 12.04
CA ILE A 193 -15.84 -6.28 11.24
C ILE A 193 -15.30 -5.43 10.11
N ALA A 194 -14.00 -5.46 9.87
CA ALA A 194 -13.45 -4.79 8.70
C ALA A 194 -12.13 -5.39 8.22
N SER A 195 -11.84 -5.25 6.92
CA SER A 195 -10.53 -5.64 6.35
C SER A 195 -9.40 -4.64 6.67
N ASP A 196 -9.72 -3.55 7.36
CA ASP A 196 -8.83 -2.50 7.86
C ASP A 196 -9.47 -1.87 9.10
N ALA A 197 -8.71 -1.21 9.97
CA ALA A 197 -9.28 -0.62 11.18
C ALA A 197 -10.07 0.69 10.96
N SER A 198 -9.81 1.41 9.86
CA SER A 198 -10.43 2.73 9.61
C SER A 198 -11.97 2.78 9.69
N PRO A 199 -12.75 1.75 9.29
CA PRO A 199 -14.21 1.79 9.35
C PRO A 199 -14.78 1.93 10.76
N PHE A 200 -14.08 1.42 11.78
CA PHE A 200 -14.62 1.39 13.14
C PHE A 200 -13.92 2.31 14.14
N LEU A 201 -12.90 3.06 13.70
CA LEU A 201 -12.16 3.98 14.57
C LEU A 201 -13.02 5.05 15.26
N GLU A 202 -14.12 5.45 14.63
CA GLU A 202 -15.08 6.41 15.22
C GLU A 202 -15.85 5.82 16.39
N TYR A 203 -15.97 4.50 16.45
CA TYR A 203 -16.77 3.80 17.45
C TYR A 203 -15.90 3.16 18.53
N THR A 204 -14.71 2.68 18.18
CA THR A 204 -13.79 2.03 19.13
C THR A 204 -12.34 2.08 18.67
N LYS A 205 -11.42 2.14 19.64
CA LYS A 205 -9.97 1.96 19.44
C LYS A 205 -9.50 0.55 19.74
N ASN A 206 -10.36 -0.29 20.32
CA ASN A 206 -10.01 -1.67 20.65
C ASN A 206 -10.22 -2.56 19.42
N ALA A 207 -9.16 -3.22 18.98
CA ALA A 207 -9.17 -4.08 17.81
C ALA A 207 -8.56 -5.45 18.11
N ILE A 208 -9.14 -6.48 17.51
CA ILE A 208 -8.59 -7.84 17.46
C ILE A 208 -8.27 -8.13 16.00
N TYR A 209 -7.04 -8.53 15.71
CA TYR A 209 -6.64 -8.95 14.37
C TYR A 209 -6.62 -10.47 14.38
N LEU A 210 -7.40 -11.09 13.50
CA LEU A 210 -7.33 -12.53 13.32
C LEU A 210 -5.97 -12.87 12.70
N GLU A 211 -5.38 -14.00 13.02
CA GLU A 211 -4.21 -14.53 12.31
C GLU A 211 -4.63 -15.43 11.13
N ASP A 212 -3.66 -15.80 10.30
CA ASP A 212 -3.92 -16.76 9.22
C ASP A 212 -4.39 -18.11 9.79
N GLU A 213 -5.32 -18.73 9.05
CA GLU A 213 -6.01 -19.95 9.44
C GLU A 213 -6.86 -19.80 10.72
N GLU A 214 -7.30 -18.59 11.04
CA GLU A 214 -8.25 -18.33 12.13
C GLU A 214 -9.65 -17.96 11.64
N MET A 215 -10.62 -18.34 12.45
CA MET A 215 -12.01 -17.94 12.31
C MET A 215 -12.58 -17.46 13.65
N ALA A 216 -13.52 -16.52 13.60
CA ALA A 216 -14.22 -16.04 14.77
C ALA A 216 -15.73 -16.15 14.61
N ILE A 217 -16.41 -16.54 15.70
CA ILE A 217 -17.86 -16.54 15.79
C ILE A 217 -18.24 -15.34 16.65
N ILE A 218 -18.79 -14.31 16.01
CA ILE A 218 -19.11 -13.03 16.64
C ILE A 218 -20.59 -13.00 16.96
N LYS A 219 -20.93 -12.77 18.22
CA LYS A 219 -22.31 -12.65 18.72
C LYS A 219 -22.44 -11.36 19.50
N ALA A 220 -23.54 -10.64 19.32
CA ALA A 220 -23.85 -9.50 20.18
C ALA A 220 -23.90 -9.94 21.66
N ASN A 221 -23.42 -9.09 22.57
CA ASN A 221 -23.43 -9.32 24.02
C ASN A 221 -22.67 -10.57 24.52
N LYS A 222 -21.74 -11.12 23.74
CA LYS A 222 -20.89 -12.24 24.18
C LYS A 222 -19.43 -11.98 23.82
N GLU A 223 -18.54 -12.57 24.60
CA GLU A 223 -17.12 -12.62 24.25
C GLU A 223 -16.93 -13.33 22.92
N ILE A 224 -16.01 -12.78 22.12
CA ILE A 224 -15.62 -13.36 20.84
C ILE A 224 -14.95 -14.72 21.05
N LYS A 225 -15.28 -15.68 20.19
CA LYS A 225 -14.65 -17.00 20.19
C LYS A 225 -13.84 -17.17 18.92
N ILE A 226 -12.52 -17.25 19.05
CA ILE A 226 -11.59 -17.49 17.95
C ILE A 226 -11.19 -18.96 17.95
N ARG A 227 -11.11 -19.54 16.76
CA ARG A 227 -10.78 -20.94 16.51
C ARG A 227 -9.81 -21.09 15.35
N LYS A 228 -8.93 -22.08 15.40
CA LYS A 228 -8.13 -22.50 14.25
C LYS A 228 -9.00 -23.26 13.25
N ILE A 229 -8.88 -22.90 11.98
CA ILE A 229 -9.61 -23.53 10.87
C ILE A 229 -9.18 -25.00 10.73
N LYS A 230 -7.90 -25.30 10.90
CA LYS A 230 -7.35 -26.63 10.64
C LYS A 230 -7.88 -27.73 11.57
N ASP A 231 -7.95 -27.44 12.87
CA ASP A 231 -8.25 -28.45 13.90
C ASP A 231 -9.38 -28.08 14.86
N ASP A 232 -10.01 -26.92 14.68
CA ASP A 232 -11.12 -26.42 15.52
C ASP A 232 -10.72 -26.16 16.99
N SER A 233 -9.41 -25.99 17.25
CA SER A 233 -8.89 -25.59 18.57
C SER A 233 -9.22 -24.13 18.90
N LEU A 234 -9.36 -23.81 20.19
CA LEU A 234 -9.64 -22.44 20.66
C LEU A 234 -8.35 -21.60 20.68
N VAL A 235 -8.51 -20.31 20.36
CA VAL A 235 -7.46 -19.30 20.46
C VAL A 235 -7.93 -18.17 21.37
N ASP A 236 -7.07 -17.74 22.28
CA ASP A 236 -7.35 -16.60 23.15
C ASP A 236 -7.27 -15.29 22.35
N PRO A 237 -8.33 -14.45 22.37
CA PRO A 237 -8.32 -13.19 21.64
C PRO A 237 -7.37 -12.18 22.27
N TYR A 238 -6.50 -11.57 21.45
CA TYR A 238 -5.65 -10.46 21.86
C TYR A 238 -6.27 -9.12 21.41
N VAL A 239 -6.73 -8.34 22.39
CA VAL A 239 -7.25 -6.99 22.15
C VAL A 239 -6.10 -5.99 22.22
N GLN A 240 -5.92 -5.22 21.15
CA GLN A 240 -4.96 -4.12 21.10
C GLN A 240 -5.66 -2.76 20.94
N GLU A 241 -5.14 -1.75 21.63
CA GLU A 241 -5.60 -0.37 21.48
C GLU A 241 -4.87 0.31 20.31
N LEU A 242 -5.64 0.82 19.35
CA LEU A 242 -5.13 1.51 18.17
C LEU A 242 -4.71 2.95 18.51
N GLN A 243 -3.50 3.33 18.09
CA GLN A 243 -2.98 4.69 18.23
C GLN A 243 -3.35 5.63 17.07
N MET A 244 -4.24 5.21 16.17
CA MET A 244 -4.61 5.98 14.98
C MET A 244 -5.69 7.03 15.30
N ASN A 245 -5.60 8.22 14.70
CA ASN A 245 -6.55 9.32 14.91
C ASN A 245 -7.36 9.61 13.64
N LEU A 246 -8.67 9.91 13.76
CA LEU A 246 -9.58 10.12 12.61
C LEU A 246 -9.14 11.25 11.69
N GLU A 247 -8.61 12.34 12.24
CA GLU A 247 -8.13 13.50 11.46
C GLU A 247 -7.07 13.10 10.40
N GLN A 248 -6.31 12.02 10.66
CA GLN A 248 -5.25 11.57 9.75
C GLN A 248 -5.81 10.92 8.46
N ILE A 249 -7.04 10.40 8.51
CA ILE A 249 -7.72 9.74 7.39
C ILE A 249 -8.72 10.65 6.66
N GLU A 250 -8.79 11.93 7.04
CA GLU A 250 -9.59 12.95 6.36
C GLU A 250 -8.72 13.81 5.41
N LYS A 251 -9.37 14.54 4.50
CA LYS A 251 -8.67 15.44 3.56
C LYS A 251 -8.16 16.73 4.19
N GLY A 252 -8.61 17.09 5.39
CA GLY A 252 -8.05 18.21 6.16
C GLY A 252 -7.98 19.56 5.43
N GLY A 253 -8.94 19.86 4.55
CA GLY A 253 -8.98 21.10 3.77
C GLY A 253 -8.29 21.06 2.39
N TYR A 254 -7.66 19.94 2.02
CA TYR A 254 -7.13 19.73 0.66
C TYR A 254 -8.19 19.13 -0.28
N ASP A 255 -8.07 19.40 -1.58
CA ASP A 255 -8.99 18.84 -2.59
C ASP A 255 -8.88 17.32 -2.72
N HIS A 256 -7.66 16.79 -2.54
CA HIS A 256 -7.29 15.39 -2.77
C HIS A 256 -6.40 14.87 -1.65
N PHE A 257 -6.50 13.58 -1.34
CA PHE A 257 -5.60 12.90 -0.40
C PHE A 257 -4.16 12.94 -0.87
N MET A 258 -3.91 12.72 -2.16
CA MET A 258 -2.55 12.78 -2.71
C MET A 258 -1.90 14.16 -2.48
N LEU A 259 -2.65 15.26 -2.62
CA LEU A 259 -2.11 16.60 -2.36
C LEU A 259 -1.82 16.79 -0.87
N LYS A 260 -2.76 16.44 0.01
CA LYS A 260 -2.54 16.44 1.46
C LYS A 260 -1.26 15.68 1.82
N GLU A 261 -1.10 14.47 1.31
CA GLU A 261 0.02 13.60 1.63
C GLU A 261 1.35 14.12 1.10
N ILE A 262 1.37 14.82 -0.06
CA ILE A 262 2.55 15.52 -0.54
C ILE A 262 2.97 16.62 0.46
N PHE A 263 2.00 17.40 0.95
CA PHE A 263 2.24 18.50 1.89
C PHE A 263 2.51 18.03 3.33
N GLU A 264 2.13 16.81 3.69
CA GLU A 264 2.44 16.17 4.98
C GLU A 264 3.87 15.62 5.06
N GLN A 265 4.64 15.59 3.97
CA GLN A 265 5.98 15.01 3.97
C GLN A 265 6.95 15.60 5.00
N PRO A 266 6.97 16.92 5.29
CA PRO A 266 7.82 17.47 6.36
C PRO A 266 7.57 16.82 7.72
N SER A 267 6.30 16.71 8.14
CA SER A 267 5.93 16.10 9.41
C SER A 267 6.13 14.59 9.39
N ALA A 268 5.79 13.92 8.28
CA ALA A 268 6.00 12.48 8.13
C ALA A 268 7.48 12.08 8.22
N ILE A 269 8.38 12.83 7.58
CA ILE A 269 9.84 12.62 7.68
C ILE A 269 10.32 12.84 9.11
N LYS A 270 9.88 13.92 9.77
CA LYS A 270 10.20 14.20 11.18
C LYS A 270 9.75 13.07 12.10
N ASP A 271 8.53 12.59 11.89
CA ASP A 271 7.93 11.50 12.66
C ASP A 271 8.69 10.18 12.46
N THR A 272 9.26 9.96 11.27
CA THR A 272 10.07 8.78 10.95
C THR A 272 11.35 8.68 11.79
N TYR A 273 12.06 9.80 11.99
CA TYR A 273 13.31 9.81 12.76
C TYR A 273 13.11 10.18 14.24
N ARG A 274 11.94 10.70 14.63
CA ARG A 274 11.63 11.09 16.01
C ARG A 274 11.83 9.92 16.97
N GLY A 275 12.56 10.17 18.06
CA GLY A 275 12.91 9.15 19.06
C GLY A 275 13.96 8.13 18.62
N ARG A 276 14.30 8.09 17.32
CA ARG A 276 15.35 7.23 16.76
C ARG A 276 16.65 7.98 16.56
N MET A 277 16.59 9.20 16.02
CA MET A 277 17.75 10.04 15.78
C MET A 277 17.86 11.12 16.86
N LEU A 278 18.93 11.06 17.65
CA LEU A 278 19.27 12.02 18.69
C LEU A 278 20.50 12.81 18.23
N VAL A 279 20.27 13.89 17.49
CA VAL A 279 21.33 14.65 16.80
C VAL A 279 22.35 15.23 17.77
N LYS A 280 21.89 15.80 18.90
CA LYS A 280 22.76 16.38 19.94
C LYS A 280 23.70 15.35 20.58
N GLU A 281 23.23 14.12 20.72
CA GLU A 281 24.01 13.00 21.27
C GLU A 281 24.85 12.32 20.18
N GLY A 282 24.49 12.51 18.92
CA GLY A 282 25.11 11.82 17.79
C GLY A 282 24.76 10.32 17.79
N ILE A 283 23.50 9.97 18.07
CA ILE A 283 23.07 8.57 18.22
C ILE A 283 21.85 8.30 17.34
N ILE A 284 21.86 7.15 16.66
CA ILE A 284 20.67 6.52 16.08
C ILE A 284 20.33 5.28 16.92
N ARG A 285 19.11 5.18 17.46
CA ARG A 285 18.58 4.03 18.21
C ARG A 285 17.39 3.44 17.48
N MET A 286 17.45 2.15 17.18
CA MET A 286 16.39 1.41 16.51
C MET A 286 16.44 -0.04 16.97
N ALA A 287 15.57 -0.42 17.90
CA ALA A 287 15.58 -1.75 18.53
C ALA A 287 15.70 -2.89 17.50
N GLY A 288 14.92 -2.85 16.43
CA GLY A 288 14.96 -3.88 15.38
C GLY A 288 16.34 -4.07 14.72
N ILE A 289 17.16 -3.01 14.64
CA ILE A 289 18.55 -3.09 14.16
C ILE A 289 19.51 -3.36 15.31
N ASP A 290 19.34 -2.71 16.46
CA ASP A 290 20.19 -2.87 17.65
C ASP A 290 20.26 -4.33 18.11
N ASP A 291 19.10 -4.97 18.24
CA ASP A 291 18.99 -6.35 18.71
C ASP A 291 19.55 -7.36 17.70
N ASN A 292 19.75 -6.95 16.45
CA ASN A 292 20.18 -7.79 15.34
C ASN A 292 21.45 -7.27 14.65
N ILE A 293 22.20 -6.38 15.29
CA ILE A 293 23.29 -5.63 14.64
C ILE A 293 24.36 -6.55 14.04
N GLU A 294 24.67 -7.65 14.74
CA GLU A 294 25.62 -8.68 14.31
C GLU A 294 25.21 -9.34 13.00
N LYS A 295 23.91 -9.48 12.72
CA LYS A 295 23.43 -10.04 11.44
C LYS A 295 23.72 -9.10 10.27
N PHE A 296 23.54 -7.79 10.47
CA PHE A 296 23.77 -6.80 9.42
C PHE A 296 25.26 -6.57 9.15
N ILE A 297 26.09 -6.46 10.18
CA ILE A 297 27.52 -6.15 9.98
C ILE A 297 28.30 -7.32 9.37
N ASN A 298 27.87 -8.55 9.66
CA ASN A 298 28.46 -9.79 9.13
C ASN A 298 27.75 -10.30 7.87
N ALA A 299 26.76 -9.56 7.35
CA ALA A 299 26.05 -9.94 6.14
C ALA A 299 27.01 -9.93 4.95
N ASN A 300 26.95 -10.96 4.11
CA ASN A 300 27.69 -10.97 2.84
C ASN A 300 27.17 -9.89 1.88
N ARG A 301 25.85 -9.69 1.90
CA ARG A 301 25.12 -8.66 1.15
C ARG A 301 23.75 -8.44 1.76
N ILE A 302 23.13 -7.32 1.38
CA ILE A 302 21.74 -7.02 1.64
C ILE A 302 20.94 -7.19 0.35
N ILE A 303 19.83 -7.92 0.39
CA ILE A 303 18.90 -8.03 -0.73
C ILE A 303 17.64 -7.26 -0.36
N ILE A 304 17.32 -6.22 -1.10
CA ILE A 304 16.09 -5.45 -0.93
C ILE A 304 15.02 -6.01 -1.87
N VAL A 305 13.89 -6.45 -1.32
CA VAL A 305 12.75 -6.95 -2.09
C VAL A 305 11.53 -6.04 -1.90
N ALA A 306 10.97 -5.56 -3.01
CA ALA A 306 9.83 -4.64 -3.01
C ALA A 306 9.13 -4.59 -4.38
N CYS A 307 8.02 -3.85 -4.46
CA CYS A 307 7.29 -3.57 -5.70
C CYS A 307 7.04 -2.06 -5.87
N GLY A 308 6.95 -1.59 -7.11
CA GLY A 308 6.57 -0.21 -7.46
C GLY A 308 7.44 0.88 -6.80
N THR A 309 6.80 1.92 -6.28
CA THR A 309 7.48 3.02 -5.55
C THR A 309 8.40 2.53 -4.42
N SER A 310 8.04 1.46 -3.71
CA SER A 310 8.91 0.92 -2.66
C SER A 310 10.19 0.26 -3.20
N TRP A 311 10.15 -0.25 -4.43
CA TRP A 311 11.34 -0.73 -5.12
C TRP A 311 12.25 0.44 -5.53
N HIS A 312 11.69 1.58 -5.97
CA HIS A 312 12.48 2.80 -6.19
C HIS A 312 13.16 3.30 -4.90
N ALA A 313 12.50 3.21 -3.74
CA ALA A 313 13.12 3.55 -2.46
C ALA A 313 14.28 2.60 -2.14
N GLY A 314 14.13 1.31 -2.47
CA GLY A 314 15.20 0.32 -2.41
C GLY A 314 16.40 0.68 -3.27
N LEU A 315 16.18 1.11 -4.52
CA LEU A 315 17.25 1.58 -5.40
C LEU A 315 17.96 2.82 -4.85
N VAL A 316 17.25 3.77 -4.25
CA VAL A 316 17.93 4.90 -3.57
C VAL A 316 18.80 4.37 -2.44
N ALA A 317 18.27 3.44 -1.63
CA ALA A 317 18.98 2.87 -0.51
C ALA A 317 20.21 2.06 -0.94
N GLU A 318 20.19 1.34 -2.07
CA GLU A 318 21.35 0.65 -2.63
C GLU A 318 22.58 1.57 -2.68
N TYR A 319 22.47 2.74 -3.33
CA TYR A 319 23.56 3.73 -3.36
C TYR A 319 23.98 4.15 -1.95
N ILE A 320 23.04 4.38 -1.03
CA ILE A 320 23.33 4.88 0.33
C ILE A 320 24.07 3.83 1.16
N PHE A 321 23.61 2.57 1.14
CA PHE A 321 24.24 1.48 1.88
C PHE A 321 25.63 1.16 1.34
N GLU A 322 25.79 1.13 0.02
CA GLU A 322 27.09 0.85 -0.61
C GLU A 322 28.10 1.99 -0.41
N ASP A 323 27.66 3.24 -0.49
CA ASP A 323 28.52 4.41 -0.28
C ASP A 323 28.94 4.53 1.19
N MET A 324 27.99 4.43 2.13
CA MET A 324 28.24 4.70 3.54
C MET A 324 28.72 3.48 4.33
N ALA A 325 28.02 2.34 4.20
CA ALA A 325 28.26 1.16 5.04
C ALA A 325 29.16 0.10 4.39
N ARG A 326 29.48 0.28 3.09
CA ARG A 326 30.32 -0.64 2.29
C ARG A 326 29.80 -2.08 2.34
N ILE A 327 28.48 -2.26 2.34
CA ILE A 327 27.81 -3.56 2.26
C ILE A 327 27.22 -3.69 0.86
N PRO A 328 27.53 -4.74 0.07
CA PRO A 328 26.92 -4.96 -1.23
C PRO A 328 25.40 -5.03 -1.11
N VAL A 329 24.68 -4.34 -2.00
CA VAL A 329 23.22 -4.35 -2.02
C VAL A 329 22.72 -4.79 -3.38
N GLU A 330 21.65 -5.59 -3.39
CA GLU A 330 20.90 -5.93 -4.60
C GLU A 330 19.44 -5.55 -4.39
N VAL A 331 18.81 -4.93 -5.39
CA VAL A 331 17.40 -4.54 -5.31
C VAL A 331 16.59 -5.27 -6.36
N GLU A 332 15.60 -6.04 -5.90
CA GLU A 332 14.88 -7.01 -6.72
C GLU A 332 13.38 -6.75 -6.69
N TYR A 333 12.74 -6.82 -7.85
CA TYR A 333 11.28 -6.86 -7.90
C TYR A 333 10.82 -8.14 -7.19
N ALA A 334 9.96 -8.00 -6.17
CA ALA A 334 9.53 -9.17 -5.40
C ALA A 334 8.78 -10.19 -6.26
N SER A 335 8.06 -9.73 -7.28
CA SER A 335 7.36 -10.56 -8.27
C SER A 335 8.33 -11.45 -9.06
N GLU A 336 9.49 -10.92 -9.48
CA GLU A 336 10.50 -11.73 -10.18
C GLU A 336 11.30 -12.60 -9.21
N PHE A 337 11.60 -12.06 -8.03
CA PHE A 337 12.38 -12.75 -7.00
C PHE A 337 11.76 -14.07 -6.54
N ARG A 338 10.43 -14.12 -6.41
CA ARG A 338 9.72 -15.35 -6.00
C ARG A 338 9.68 -16.42 -7.10
N TYR A 339 9.90 -16.05 -8.37
CA TYR A 339 9.77 -16.95 -9.52
C TYR A 339 11.10 -17.34 -10.16
N ARG A 340 12.17 -16.56 -9.95
CA ARG A 340 13.54 -16.97 -10.28
C ARG A 340 14.10 -17.71 -9.07
N ASN A 341 14.56 -18.96 -9.20
CA ASN A 341 15.23 -19.71 -8.11
C ASN A 341 16.44 -18.90 -7.59
N PRO A 342 16.28 -18.09 -6.51
CA PRO A 342 17.23 -17.04 -6.21
C PRO A 342 18.35 -17.62 -5.35
N VAL A 343 19.59 -17.19 -5.60
CA VAL A 343 20.71 -17.58 -4.74
C VAL A 343 20.53 -16.82 -3.42
N ILE A 344 20.15 -17.51 -2.35
CA ILE A 344 20.00 -16.95 -1.01
C ILE A 344 20.70 -17.86 -0.02
N THR A 345 21.40 -17.29 0.94
CA THR A 345 22.12 -18.00 2.00
C THR A 345 21.75 -17.48 3.38
N ASN A 346 22.11 -18.23 4.42
CA ASN A 346 21.96 -17.82 5.81
C ASN A 346 22.90 -16.67 6.24
N LYS A 347 23.80 -16.23 5.35
CA LYS A 347 24.68 -15.07 5.55
C LYS A 347 24.13 -13.80 4.87
N ASP A 348 23.00 -13.89 4.20
CA ASP A 348 22.34 -12.75 3.57
C ASP A 348 21.30 -12.14 4.52
N VAL A 349 21.14 -10.82 4.40
CA VAL A 349 20.05 -10.08 5.03
C VAL A 349 19.09 -9.63 3.93
N VAL A 350 17.82 -9.99 4.06
CA VAL A 350 16.76 -9.54 3.16
C VAL A 350 15.98 -8.40 3.83
N ILE A 351 15.93 -7.23 3.19
CA ILE A 351 15.08 -6.12 3.62
C ILE A 351 13.84 -6.10 2.73
N ALA A 352 12.67 -6.33 3.32
CA ALA A 352 11.40 -6.28 2.60
C ALA A 352 10.72 -4.93 2.84
N ILE A 353 10.51 -4.15 1.77
CA ILE A 353 9.89 -2.82 1.86
C ILE A 353 8.45 -2.88 1.36
N SER A 354 7.50 -2.44 2.19
CA SER A 354 6.09 -2.38 1.82
C SER A 354 5.34 -1.32 2.61
N GLN A 355 4.72 -0.35 1.94
CA GLN A 355 3.88 0.65 2.63
C GLN A 355 2.73 -0.05 3.40
N SER A 356 1.94 -0.88 2.70
CA SER A 356 0.78 -1.54 3.28
C SER A 356 1.15 -2.68 4.24
N GLY A 357 2.31 -3.29 4.04
CA GLY A 357 2.69 -4.53 4.71
C GLY A 357 1.86 -5.75 4.25
N GLU A 358 1.08 -5.62 3.17
CA GLU A 358 0.17 -6.67 2.66
C GLU A 358 0.44 -7.05 1.19
N THR A 359 1.47 -6.48 0.57
CA THR A 359 1.82 -6.78 -0.84
C THR A 359 2.16 -8.27 -1.02
N ALA A 360 1.37 -8.97 -1.84
CA ALA A 360 1.42 -10.43 -1.96
C ALA A 360 2.79 -10.95 -2.41
N ASP A 361 3.37 -10.36 -3.46
CA ASP A 361 4.67 -10.78 -3.97
C ASP A 361 5.80 -10.55 -2.95
N THR A 362 5.77 -9.43 -2.23
CA THR A 362 6.74 -9.15 -1.17
C THR A 362 6.61 -10.15 -0.02
N LEU A 363 5.37 -10.50 0.36
CA LEU A 363 5.12 -11.53 1.38
C LEU A 363 5.61 -12.92 0.93
N ALA A 364 5.39 -13.28 -0.33
CA ALA A 364 5.90 -14.53 -0.90
C ALA A 364 7.44 -14.55 -0.94
N ALA A 365 8.08 -13.43 -1.33
CA ALA A 365 9.53 -13.29 -1.31
C ALA A 365 10.12 -13.44 0.10
N ILE A 366 9.45 -12.90 1.13
CA ILE A 366 9.83 -13.09 2.54
C ILE A 366 9.79 -14.58 2.92
N LYS A 367 8.69 -15.26 2.61
CA LYS A 367 8.55 -16.70 2.90
C LYS A 367 9.66 -17.50 2.22
N LEU A 368 9.94 -17.22 0.94
CA LEU A 368 11.02 -17.86 0.19
C LEU A 368 12.39 -17.60 0.82
N ALA A 369 12.72 -16.36 1.18
CA ALA A 369 13.97 -16.01 1.85
C ALA A 369 14.14 -16.74 3.19
N LYS A 370 13.06 -16.84 3.98
CA LYS A 370 13.06 -17.60 5.26
C LYS A 370 13.33 -19.08 5.04
N THR A 371 12.74 -19.71 4.02
CA THR A 371 13.00 -21.14 3.73
C THR A 371 14.45 -21.42 3.35
N HIS A 372 15.17 -20.41 2.83
CA HIS A 372 16.61 -20.49 2.53
C HIS A 372 17.51 -20.04 3.70
N GLY A 373 16.92 -19.70 4.85
CA GLY A 373 17.62 -19.38 6.09
C GLY A 373 18.17 -17.96 6.20
N ALA A 374 17.82 -17.05 5.28
CA ALA A 374 18.23 -15.66 5.38
C ALA A 374 17.55 -14.94 6.55
N PHE A 375 18.24 -13.96 7.13
CA PHE A 375 17.61 -13.05 8.08
C PHE A 375 16.73 -12.06 7.30
N VAL A 376 15.55 -11.76 7.80
CA VAL A 376 14.55 -10.94 7.09
C VAL A 376 14.10 -9.79 7.95
N PHE A 377 14.25 -8.57 7.44
CA PHE A 377 13.92 -7.32 8.09
C PHE A 377 12.79 -6.60 7.36
N GLY A 378 11.68 -6.31 8.03
CA GLY A 378 10.53 -5.62 7.46
C GLY A 378 10.60 -4.10 7.60
N VAL A 379 10.42 -3.36 6.50
CA VAL A 379 10.21 -1.90 6.50
C VAL A 379 8.77 -1.63 6.09
N CYS A 380 7.92 -1.33 7.07
CA CYS A 380 6.47 -1.20 6.89
C CYS A 380 5.93 0.14 7.38
N ASN A 381 4.79 0.59 6.87
CA ASN A 381 4.10 1.74 7.48
C ASN A 381 2.97 1.31 8.43
N VAL A 382 2.28 0.19 8.12
CA VAL A 382 1.14 -0.32 8.87
C VAL A 382 1.58 -1.27 9.98
N VAL A 383 1.25 -0.93 11.22
CA VAL A 383 1.52 -1.73 12.43
C VAL A 383 0.69 -3.00 12.41
N GLY A 384 1.31 -4.14 12.73
CA GLY A 384 0.62 -5.43 12.77
C GLY A 384 0.15 -5.92 11.39
N SER A 385 0.74 -5.43 10.31
CA SER A 385 0.52 -5.97 8.97
C SER A 385 1.15 -7.36 8.82
N SER A 386 0.73 -8.11 7.79
CA SER A 386 1.21 -9.47 7.54
C SER A 386 2.73 -9.55 7.36
N ILE A 387 3.33 -8.63 6.60
CA ILE A 387 4.79 -8.54 6.47
C ILE A 387 5.45 -8.26 7.81
N ALA A 388 4.93 -7.32 8.60
CA ALA A 388 5.50 -6.98 9.90
C ALA A 388 5.50 -8.19 10.86
N ARG A 389 4.47 -9.04 10.81
CA ARG A 389 4.40 -10.29 11.59
C ARG A 389 5.30 -11.40 11.05
N GLU A 390 5.46 -11.49 9.73
CA GLU A 390 6.25 -12.57 9.10
C GLU A 390 7.77 -12.34 9.15
N THR A 391 8.23 -11.09 9.27
CA THR A 391 9.65 -10.77 9.35
C THR A 391 10.27 -11.12 10.71
N HIS A 392 11.59 -11.34 10.76
CA HIS A 392 12.29 -11.65 12.02
C HIS A 392 12.44 -10.41 12.92
N ALA A 393 12.61 -9.25 12.29
CA ALA A 393 12.63 -7.94 12.93
C ALA A 393 12.15 -6.90 11.91
N GLY A 394 11.89 -5.67 12.35
CA GLY A 394 11.51 -4.62 11.42
C GLY A 394 11.53 -3.23 12.03
N ALA A 395 11.20 -2.24 11.20
CA ALA A 395 11.00 -0.87 11.60
C ALA A 395 9.81 -0.24 10.85
N TYR A 396 9.04 0.55 11.59
CA TYR A 396 7.89 1.26 11.02
C TYR A 396 8.29 2.63 10.48
N THR A 397 7.80 3.05 9.31
CA THR A 397 8.10 4.38 8.77
C THR A 397 7.42 5.50 9.55
N HIS A 398 6.29 5.22 10.23
CA HIS A 398 5.49 6.24 10.94
C HIS A 398 5.07 7.44 10.06
N ALA A 399 4.77 7.19 8.78
CA ALA A 399 4.29 8.22 7.86
C ALA A 399 2.82 8.62 8.14
N GLY A 400 2.15 7.91 9.06
CA GLY A 400 0.70 7.95 9.23
C GLY A 400 -0.04 7.24 8.08
N PRO A 401 -1.37 7.17 8.13
CA PRO A 401 -2.18 6.63 7.05
C PRO A 401 -1.91 7.36 5.73
N GLU A 402 -1.76 6.60 4.67
CA GLU A 402 -1.69 7.12 3.30
C GLU A 402 -2.89 6.52 2.58
N ILE A 403 -3.78 7.36 2.06
CA ILE A 403 -5.07 7.02 1.45
C ILE A 403 -4.99 7.12 -0.08
N GLY A 404 -4.27 8.11 -0.61
CA GLY A 404 -4.08 8.26 -2.07
C GLY A 404 -3.45 7.00 -2.68
N VAL A 405 -3.95 6.51 -3.81
CA VAL A 405 -3.45 5.26 -4.42
C VAL A 405 -1.96 5.37 -4.79
N ALA A 406 -1.54 6.50 -5.36
CA ALA A 406 -0.14 6.75 -5.67
C ALA A 406 0.63 7.15 -4.41
N SER A 407 1.62 6.35 -4.01
CA SER A 407 2.44 6.65 -2.83
C SER A 407 3.25 7.93 -2.98
N THR A 408 3.34 8.70 -1.89
CA THR A 408 4.06 9.98 -1.82
C THR A 408 4.92 10.03 -0.55
N LYS A 409 4.33 10.31 0.62
CA LYS A 409 5.04 10.33 1.90
C LYS A 409 5.60 8.98 2.31
N ALA A 410 5.00 7.87 1.86
CA ALA A 410 5.58 6.55 2.07
C ALA A 410 6.98 6.42 1.42
N PHE A 411 7.19 7.00 0.24
CA PHE A 411 8.48 6.95 -0.45
C PHE A 411 9.58 7.69 0.33
N THR A 412 9.30 8.95 0.73
CA THR A 412 10.28 9.78 1.45
C THR A 412 10.57 9.25 2.85
N THR A 413 9.57 8.71 3.55
CA THR A 413 9.78 8.08 4.86
C THR A 413 10.53 6.74 4.76
N GLN A 414 10.33 5.95 3.69
CA GLN A 414 11.13 4.76 3.40
C GLN A 414 12.61 5.11 3.20
N ILE A 415 12.92 6.11 2.35
CA ILE A 415 14.30 6.59 2.14
C ILE A 415 14.90 7.10 3.45
N THR A 416 14.15 7.88 4.24
CA THR A 416 14.60 8.39 5.54
C THR A 416 14.99 7.26 6.47
N LEU A 417 14.13 6.26 6.64
CA LEU A 417 14.39 5.12 7.52
C LEU A 417 15.57 4.27 7.04
N LEU A 418 15.66 3.99 5.73
CA LEU A 418 16.79 3.26 5.14
C LEU A 418 18.11 4.02 5.30
N THR A 419 18.08 5.34 5.22
CA THR A 419 19.25 6.19 5.48
C THR A 419 19.71 6.11 6.94
N LEU A 420 18.78 6.08 7.90
CA LEU A 420 19.12 5.88 9.31
C LEU A 420 19.76 4.50 9.55
N ILE A 421 19.26 3.45 8.89
CA ILE A 421 19.88 2.12 8.95
C ILE A 421 21.30 2.19 8.40
N ALA A 422 21.50 2.70 7.19
CA ALA A 422 22.80 2.78 6.54
C ALA A 422 23.83 3.58 7.37
N LEU A 423 23.45 4.75 7.89
CA LEU A 423 24.31 5.58 8.75
C LEU A 423 24.70 4.84 10.04
N LYS A 424 23.75 4.12 10.65
CA LYS A 424 24.02 3.33 11.84
C LYS A 424 24.99 2.19 11.55
N LEU A 425 24.79 1.44 10.46
CA LEU A 425 25.69 0.36 10.06
C LEU A 425 27.09 0.88 9.72
N ALA A 426 27.18 1.97 8.96
CA ALA A 426 28.43 2.64 8.64
C ALA A 426 29.19 3.03 9.91
N LYS A 427 28.48 3.58 10.90
CA LYS A 427 29.06 4.00 12.17
C LYS A 427 29.58 2.83 13.00
N VAL A 428 28.85 1.72 13.05
CA VAL A 428 29.24 0.50 13.78
C VAL A 428 30.41 -0.21 13.09
N LYS A 429 30.42 -0.25 11.76
CA LYS A 429 31.52 -0.85 10.97
C LYS A 429 32.78 0.03 10.95
N GLY A 430 32.68 1.31 11.33
CA GLY A 430 33.79 2.25 11.31
C GLY A 430 34.11 2.79 9.91
N GLU A 431 33.20 2.64 8.95
CA GLU A 431 33.37 3.08 7.55
C GLU A 431 33.14 4.60 7.38
N ILE A 432 32.46 5.24 8.35
CA ILE A 432 32.20 6.68 8.37
C ILE A 432 32.88 7.36 9.55
N SER A 433 33.48 8.52 9.30
CA SER A 433 34.10 9.33 10.36
C SER A 433 33.05 9.89 11.32
N ASN A 434 33.45 10.19 12.56
CA ASN A 434 32.54 10.81 13.53
C ASN A 434 32.02 12.18 13.09
N SER A 435 32.87 12.97 12.40
CA SER A 435 32.49 14.29 11.87
C SER A 435 31.47 14.16 10.76
N ASP A 436 31.72 13.28 9.79
CA ASP A 436 30.81 13.10 8.64
C ASP A 436 29.49 12.50 9.11
N TYR A 437 29.51 11.51 9.99
CA TYR A 437 28.31 10.94 10.59
C TYR A 437 27.47 12.01 11.28
N ARG A 438 28.08 12.87 12.13
CA ARG A 438 27.36 13.98 12.78
C ARG A 438 26.83 14.99 11.78
N TYR A 439 27.58 15.28 10.72
CA TYR A 439 27.15 16.18 9.67
C TYR A 439 25.92 15.63 8.93
N HIS A 440 25.89 14.33 8.61
CA HIS A 440 24.71 13.67 8.05
C HIS A 440 23.49 13.76 8.96
N LEU A 441 23.64 13.58 10.28
CA LEU A 441 22.51 13.71 11.22
C LEU A 441 21.96 15.14 11.25
N GLN A 442 22.84 16.14 11.26
CA GLN A 442 22.44 17.55 11.24
C GLN A 442 21.72 17.90 9.94
N GLU A 443 22.26 17.47 8.78
CA GLU A 443 21.63 17.72 7.49
C GLU A 443 20.28 17.01 7.37
N LEU A 444 20.14 15.79 7.89
CA LEU A 444 18.87 15.04 7.91
C LEU A 444 17.83 15.72 8.82
N GLU A 445 18.24 16.30 9.96
CA GLU A 445 17.36 17.07 10.85
C GLU A 445 16.76 18.31 10.17
N LEU A 446 17.50 18.91 9.22
CA LEU A 446 17.06 20.08 8.45
C LEU A 446 16.21 19.72 7.22
N ILE A 447 16.10 18.44 6.85
CA ILE A 447 15.34 18.03 5.66
C ILE A 447 13.87 18.47 5.71
N PRO A 448 13.11 18.33 6.82
CA PRO A 448 11.73 18.80 6.86
C PRO A 448 11.57 20.27 6.47
N GLU A 449 12.41 21.17 6.98
CA GLU A 449 12.39 22.60 6.65
C GLU A 449 12.74 22.83 5.15
N LYS A 450 13.66 22.04 4.60
CA LYS A 450 14.00 22.07 3.17
C LYS A 450 12.85 21.54 2.31
N VAL A 451 12.11 20.52 2.75
CA VAL A 451 10.91 20.04 2.05
C VAL A 451 9.81 21.11 2.07
N GLU A 452 9.57 21.78 3.20
CA GLU A 452 8.63 22.91 3.28
C GLU A 452 9.01 24.02 2.30
N LYS A 453 10.31 24.31 2.15
CA LYS A 453 10.80 25.27 1.17
C LYS A 453 10.58 24.80 -0.27
N ALA A 454 10.81 23.52 -0.58
CA ALA A 454 10.56 22.96 -1.90
C ALA A 454 9.06 22.99 -2.28
N LEU A 455 8.17 22.74 -1.32
CA LEU A 455 6.71 22.81 -1.52
C LEU A 455 6.22 24.19 -1.97
N LYS A 456 6.93 25.27 -1.61
CA LYS A 456 6.59 26.65 -2.05
C LYS A 456 6.73 26.87 -3.55
N SER A 457 7.31 25.92 -4.29
CA SER A 457 7.40 25.98 -5.76
C SER A 457 6.10 25.54 -6.47
N GLU A 458 5.05 25.14 -5.74
CA GLU A 458 3.77 24.65 -6.28
C GLU A 458 3.21 25.53 -7.41
N GLU A 459 3.04 26.84 -7.19
CA GLU A 459 2.43 27.72 -8.20
C GLU A 459 3.26 27.80 -9.50
N HIS A 460 4.59 27.75 -9.38
CA HIS A 460 5.46 27.69 -10.56
C HIS A 460 5.32 26.34 -11.29
N ILE A 461 5.28 25.24 -10.53
CA ILE A 461 5.09 23.89 -11.07
C ILE A 461 3.73 23.77 -11.77
N LYS A 462 2.69 24.36 -11.21
CA LYS A 462 1.34 24.41 -11.78
C LYS A 462 1.33 25.14 -13.13
N MET A 463 2.10 26.22 -13.27
CA MET A 463 2.30 26.89 -14.57
C MET A 463 2.99 25.97 -15.59
N ILE A 464 4.03 25.25 -15.18
CA ILE A 464 4.74 24.28 -16.03
C ILE A 464 3.78 23.15 -16.45
N ALA A 465 3.02 22.61 -15.49
CA ALA A 465 2.01 21.58 -15.73
C ALA A 465 0.99 22.01 -16.79
N ALA A 466 0.49 23.25 -16.71
CA ALA A 466 -0.47 23.79 -17.69
C ALA A 466 0.08 23.79 -19.13
N LYS A 467 1.38 24.04 -19.29
CA LYS A 467 2.03 24.04 -20.60
C LYS A 467 2.19 22.64 -21.18
N TYR A 468 2.50 21.65 -20.34
CA TYR A 468 2.85 20.30 -20.81
C TYR A 468 1.77 19.24 -20.62
N LYS A 469 0.60 19.58 -20.05
CA LYS A 469 -0.49 18.61 -19.83
C LYS A 469 -0.94 17.85 -21.09
N ASN A 470 -0.78 18.46 -22.27
CA ASN A 470 -1.19 17.86 -23.55
C ASN A 470 -0.07 17.03 -24.22
N ALA A 471 1.12 16.97 -23.62
CA ALA A 471 2.18 16.12 -24.14
C ALA A 471 1.81 14.63 -23.97
N ARG A 472 2.15 13.83 -24.97
CA ARG A 472 1.80 12.40 -25.00
C ARG A 472 2.81 11.53 -24.26
N ASN A 473 4.06 11.95 -24.27
CA ASN A 473 5.18 11.21 -23.69
C ASN A 473 6.07 12.17 -22.89
N PHE A 474 6.71 11.68 -21.84
CA PHE A 474 7.73 12.37 -21.05
C PHE A 474 8.95 11.47 -20.87
N LEU A 475 10.14 12.08 -20.84
CA LEU A 475 11.35 11.43 -20.34
C LEU A 475 11.77 12.07 -19.01
N TYR A 476 12.19 11.24 -18.06
CA TYR A 476 12.76 11.66 -16.77
C TYR A 476 14.19 11.17 -16.68
N LEU A 477 15.14 12.07 -16.40
CA LEU A 477 16.55 11.76 -16.37
C LEU A 477 17.15 12.11 -15.02
N GLY A 478 17.90 11.16 -14.46
CA GLY A 478 18.64 11.34 -13.22
C GLY A 478 19.95 10.55 -13.24
N ARG A 479 20.82 10.79 -12.26
CA ARG A 479 22.09 10.08 -12.13
C ARG A 479 22.42 9.84 -10.65
N GLY A 480 23.11 8.73 -10.37
CA GLY A 480 23.42 8.32 -9.00
C GLY A 480 22.15 8.20 -8.16
N TYR A 481 22.17 8.78 -6.96
CA TYR A 481 21.03 8.84 -6.04
C TYR A 481 19.72 9.36 -6.67
N ASN A 482 19.80 10.19 -7.71
CA ASN A 482 18.63 10.75 -8.38
C ASN A 482 18.13 9.95 -9.59
N PHE A 483 18.84 8.92 -10.05
CA PHE A 483 18.30 8.03 -11.10
C PHE A 483 17.01 7.32 -10.63
N PRO A 484 16.97 6.70 -9.44
CA PRO A 484 15.72 6.12 -8.92
C PRO A 484 14.60 7.14 -8.74
N VAL A 485 14.93 8.40 -8.44
CA VAL A 485 13.95 9.49 -8.32
C VAL A 485 13.36 9.86 -9.68
N ALA A 486 14.15 9.79 -10.76
CA ALA A 486 13.65 9.95 -12.11
C ALA A 486 12.66 8.83 -12.49
N LEU A 487 12.96 7.58 -12.11
CA LEU A 487 12.01 6.45 -12.27
C LEU A 487 10.72 6.69 -11.48
N GLU A 488 10.83 7.17 -10.24
CA GLU A 488 9.67 7.49 -9.39
C GLU A 488 8.82 8.63 -9.98
N GLY A 489 9.44 9.72 -10.45
CA GLY A 489 8.73 10.81 -11.11
C GLY A 489 7.97 10.36 -12.37
N ALA A 490 8.59 9.50 -13.18
CA ALA A 490 7.95 8.89 -14.34
C ALA A 490 6.78 7.97 -13.92
N LEU A 491 6.95 7.17 -12.86
CA LEU A 491 5.88 6.32 -12.35
C LEU A 491 4.70 7.15 -11.86
N LYS A 492 4.92 8.21 -11.07
CA LYS A 492 3.83 9.10 -10.63
C LYS A 492 3.07 9.69 -11.80
N LEU A 493 3.76 10.25 -12.79
CA LEU A 493 3.06 10.82 -13.95
C LEU A 493 2.23 9.77 -14.67
N LYS A 494 2.77 8.55 -14.88
CA LYS A 494 2.08 7.43 -15.53
C LYS A 494 0.84 6.98 -14.77
N GLU A 495 0.95 6.81 -13.46
CA GLU A 495 -0.13 6.29 -12.61
C GLU A 495 -1.35 7.22 -12.58
N ILE A 496 -1.15 8.53 -12.42
CA ILE A 496 -2.27 9.45 -12.17
C ILE A 496 -2.71 10.27 -13.39
N SER A 497 -1.84 10.48 -14.38
CA SER A 497 -2.21 11.23 -15.61
C SER A 497 -2.47 10.34 -16.82
N TYR A 498 -1.94 9.11 -16.83
CA TYR A 498 -1.91 8.18 -17.95
C TYR A 498 -1.05 8.61 -19.15
N ILE A 499 -0.26 9.67 -19.00
CA ILE A 499 0.78 10.04 -19.96
C ILE A 499 1.88 8.99 -19.91
N HIS A 500 2.40 8.60 -21.07
CA HIS A 500 3.53 7.69 -21.11
C HIS A 500 4.76 8.41 -20.56
N ALA A 501 5.27 7.96 -19.41
CA ALA A 501 6.47 8.52 -18.84
C ALA A 501 7.49 7.40 -18.55
N GLU A 502 8.74 7.68 -18.90
CA GLU A 502 9.84 6.74 -18.73
C GLU A 502 11.04 7.41 -18.06
N GLY A 503 11.62 6.72 -17.08
CA GLY A 503 12.81 7.19 -16.37
C GLY A 503 14.06 6.48 -16.88
N TYR A 504 15.14 7.22 -17.10
CA TYR A 504 16.43 6.67 -17.55
C TYR A 504 17.61 7.24 -16.74
N PRO A 505 18.70 6.47 -16.60
CA PRO A 505 19.97 7.06 -16.20
C PRO A 505 20.39 8.06 -17.27
N ALA A 506 20.72 9.29 -16.88
CA ALA A 506 21.04 10.37 -17.81
C ALA A 506 22.19 10.01 -18.78
N ALA A 507 23.15 9.18 -18.31
CA ALA A 507 24.29 8.73 -19.11
C ALA A 507 23.90 7.73 -20.23
N GLU A 508 22.82 6.97 -20.05
CA GLU A 508 22.39 5.94 -21.01
C GLU A 508 21.65 6.53 -22.21
N MET A 509 21.38 7.83 -22.21
CA MET A 509 20.60 8.51 -23.25
C MET A 509 21.15 8.21 -24.66
N LYS A 510 22.47 8.23 -24.85
CA LYS A 510 23.13 7.96 -26.15
C LYS A 510 23.01 6.52 -26.65
N HIS A 511 22.63 5.59 -25.79
CA HIS A 511 22.57 4.17 -26.12
C HIS A 511 21.21 3.75 -26.68
N GLY A 512 20.38 4.71 -27.13
CA GLY A 512 19.09 4.47 -27.76
C GLY A 512 18.04 5.54 -27.46
N PRO A 513 17.76 5.85 -26.17
CA PRO A 513 16.65 6.73 -25.77
C PRO A 513 16.68 8.13 -26.37
N ILE A 514 17.87 8.65 -26.72
CA ILE A 514 18.04 9.96 -27.35
C ILE A 514 17.28 10.10 -28.68
N ALA A 515 16.97 8.99 -29.35
CA ALA A 515 16.22 8.97 -30.60
C ALA A 515 14.75 9.40 -30.44
N LEU A 516 14.22 9.39 -29.21
CA LEU A 516 12.86 9.84 -28.91
C LEU A 516 12.74 11.36 -28.83
N ILE A 517 13.86 12.08 -28.67
CA ILE A 517 13.87 13.52 -28.37
C ILE A 517 13.56 14.33 -29.62
N ASP A 518 12.51 15.14 -29.53
CA ASP A 518 12.08 16.13 -30.52
C ASP A 518 11.58 17.41 -29.85
N GLU A 519 11.13 18.38 -30.65
CA GLU A 519 10.58 19.66 -30.19
C GLU A 519 9.28 19.57 -29.37
N ASN A 520 8.62 18.41 -29.34
CA ASN A 520 7.37 18.18 -28.63
C ASN A 520 7.57 17.42 -27.32
N MET A 521 8.73 16.79 -27.13
CA MET A 521 9.01 15.92 -25.99
C MET A 521 9.50 16.71 -24.77
N PRO A 522 8.74 16.73 -23.66
CA PRO A 522 9.22 17.23 -22.38
C PRO A 522 10.20 16.23 -21.76
N VAL A 523 11.36 16.76 -21.37
CA VAL A 523 12.42 16.01 -20.71
C VAL A 523 12.69 16.66 -19.35
N VAL A 524 12.29 15.97 -18.29
CA VAL A 524 12.52 16.38 -16.90
C VAL A 524 13.91 15.89 -16.48
N VAL A 525 14.80 16.78 -16.09
CA VAL A 525 16.19 16.42 -15.74
C VAL A 525 16.49 16.85 -14.32
N ILE A 526 16.90 15.90 -13.47
CA ILE A 526 17.35 16.17 -12.10
C ILE A 526 18.85 16.49 -12.13
N ALA A 527 19.19 17.76 -11.95
CA ALA A 527 20.53 18.31 -12.09
C ALA A 527 20.94 19.12 -10.84
N THR A 528 21.12 18.41 -9.72
CA THR A 528 21.63 19.00 -8.48
C THR A 528 23.14 19.29 -8.59
N LYS A 529 23.64 20.32 -7.88
CA LYS A 529 25.02 20.81 -7.99
C LYS A 529 26.11 19.86 -7.46
N LYS A 530 25.74 18.78 -6.77
CA LYS A 530 26.70 17.83 -6.16
C LYS A 530 26.87 16.58 -7.02
N GLY A 531 28.03 15.92 -6.86
CA GLY A 531 28.36 14.69 -7.56
C GLY A 531 28.59 14.87 -9.05
N HIS A 532 27.63 14.43 -9.86
CA HIS A 532 27.78 14.30 -11.32
C HIS A 532 27.27 15.49 -12.13
N TYR A 533 27.16 16.68 -11.53
CA TYR A 533 26.53 17.87 -12.14
C TYR A 533 27.03 18.18 -13.55
N GLU A 534 28.35 18.28 -13.77
CA GLU A 534 28.91 18.61 -15.09
C GLU A 534 28.51 17.61 -16.18
N LYS A 535 28.41 16.32 -15.82
CA LYS A 535 27.99 15.28 -16.76
C LYS A 535 26.51 15.39 -17.08
N VAL A 536 25.67 15.70 -16.09
CA VAL A 536 24.24 15.94 -16.31
C VAL A 536 24.03 17.18 -17.18
N VAL A 537 24.77 18.27 -16.96
CA VAL A 537 24.74 19.46 -17.83
C VAL A 537 25.10 19.11 -19.27
N SER A 538 26.12 18.29 -19.49
CA SER A 538 26.46 17.80 -20.84
C SER A 538 25.31 17.01 -21.48
N ASN A 539 24.58 16.19 -20.71
CA ASN A 539 23.37 15.53 -21.23
C ASN A 539 22.25 16.55 -21.54
N ILE A 540 22.10 17.62 -20.77
CA ILE A 540 21.14 18.69 -21.05
C ILE A 540 21.46 19.40 -22.37
N GLU A 541 22.73 19.67 -22.65
CA GLU A 541 23.15 20.25 -23.93
C GLU A 541 22.80 19.34 -25.12
N GLU A 542 22.95 18.03 -24.95
CA GLU A 542 22.60 17.04 -25.98
C GLU A 542 21.10 16.96 -26.27
N ILE A 543 20.26 17.12 -25.25
CA ILE A 543 18.80 17.23 -25.38
C ILE A 543 18.46 18.52 -26.13
N LYS A 544 19.07 19.64 -25.72
CA LYS A 544 18.84 20.96 -26.34
C LYS A 544 19.23 20.98 -27.81
N ALA A 545 20.34 20.32 -28.17
CA ALA A 545 20.78 20.18 -29.56
C ALA A 545 19.76 19.44 -30.45
N ARG A 546 18.84 18.68 -29.86
CA ARG A 546 17.74 17.96 -30.52
C ARG A 546 16.37 18.59 -30.27
N GLN A 547 16.36 19.86 -29.82
CA GLN A 547 15.16 20.66 -29.63
C GLN A 547 14.22 20.19 -28.51
N GLY A 548 14.63 19.20 -27.70
CA GLY A 548 13.87 18.72 -26.54
C GLY A 548 13.49 19.82 -25.56
N LYS A 549 12.32 19.71 -24.95
CA LYS A 549 11.79 20.70 -23.99
C LYS A 549 12.23 20.37 -22.59
N ILE A 550 13.18 21.13 -22.06
CA ILE A 550 13.87 20.78 -20.83
C ILE A 550 13.19 21.42 -19.62
N ILE A 551 12.85 20.59 -18.63
CA ILE A 551 12.39 21.01 -17.30
C ILE A 551 13.46 20.57 -16.29
N GLY A 552 14.28 21.50 -15.83
CA GLY A 552 15.39 21.22 -14.90
C GLY A 552 14.94 21.29 -13.43
N ILE A 553 15.15 20.21 -12.67
CA ILE A 553 15.10 20.25 -11.20
C ILE A 553 16.53 20.49 -10.71
N VAL A 554 16.80 21.67 -10.15
CA VAL A 554 18.18 22.12 -9.87
C VAL A 554 18.34 22.59 -8.43
N THR A 555 19.58 22.62 -7.95
CA THR A 555 19.89 23.27 -6.68
C THR A 555 19.70 24.77 -6.77
N GLU A 556 19.15 25.39 -5.72
CA GLU A 556 19.02 26.86 -5.62
C GLU A 556 20.28 27.62 -6.04
N GLY A 557 20.07 28.67 -6.84
CA GLY A 557 21.15 29.50 -7.37
C GLY A 557 21.93 28.86 -8.52
N ASP A 558 21.40 27.82 -9.17
CA ASP A 558 21.99 27.29 -10.40
C ASP A 558 21.85 28.30 -11.55
N VAL A 559 22.96 28.57 -12.26
CA VAL A 559 22.98 29.53 -13.37
C VAL A 559 23.18 28.84 -14.72
N ASN A 560 23.85 27.69 -14.76
CA ASN A 560 24.19 27.05 -16.04
C ASN A 560 22.96 26.35 -16.61
N VAL A 561 22.26 25.53 -15.82
CA VAL A 561 21.05 24.84 -16.27
C VAL A 561 19.94 25.86 -16.56
N LYS A 562 19.84 26.97 -15.81
CA LYS A 562 18.89 28.06 -16.11
C LYS A 562 19.07 28.69 -17.48
N LYS A 563 20.28 28.71 -18.04
CA LYS A 563 20.54 29.20 -19.42
C LYS A 563 20.17 28.16 -20.48
N LEU A 564 20.17 26.89 -20.11
CA LEU A 564 19.96 25.77 -21.03
C LEU A 564 18.49 25.36 -21.10
N ALA A 565 17.82 25.24 -19.96
CA ALA A 565 16.47 24.70 -19.81
C ALA A 565 15.37 25.71 -20.18
N ASP A 566 14.22 25.20 -20.64
CA ASP A 566 13.02 26.00 -20.87
C ASP A 566 12.36 26.42 -19.55
N TYR A 567 12.41 25.53 -18.56
CA TYR A 567 11.89 25.75 -17.21
C TYR A 567 12.84 25.19 -16.16
N VAL A 568 12.89 25.85 -15.01
CA VAL A 568 13.72 25.42 -13.89
C VAL A 568 12.92 25.50 -12.59
N ILE A 569 12.94 24.41 -11.84
CA ILE A 569 12.38 24.31 -10.50
C ILE A 569 13.56 24.15 -9.53
N GLU A 570 13.71 25.11 -8.63
CA GLU A 570 14.80 25.09 -7.65
C GLU A 570 14.40 24.31 -6.39
N VAL A 571 15.30 23.45 -5.92
CA VAL A 571 15.22 22.77 -4.63
C VAL A 571 16.38 23.19 -3.72
N PRO A 572 16.19 23.22 -2.39
CA PRO A 572 17.25 23.63 -1.48
C PRO A 572 18.49 22.76 -1.58
N GLU A 573 19.65 23.32 -1.24
CA GLU A 573 20.89 22.55 -1.18
C GLU A 573 20.85 21.50 -0.06
N SER A 574 21.36 20.30 -0.34
CA SER A 574 21.51 19.23 0.64
C SER A 574 22.73 18.37 0.31
N LEU A 575 23.00 17.38 1.15
CA LEU A 575 23.93 16.29 0.82
C LEU A 575 23.40 15.51 -0.39
N GLU A 576 24.30 14.98 -1.21
CA GLU A 576 23.90 14.28 -2.43
C GLU A 576 23.02 13.07 -2.12
N SER A 577 23.38 12.27 -1.11
CA SER A 577 22.61 11.13 -0.62
C SER A 577 21.25 11.48 -0.01
N LEU A 578 21.05 12.73 0.41
CA LEU A 578 19.77 13.24 0.93
C LEU A 578 18.96 14.02 -0.11
N SER A 579 19.55 14.33 -1.26
CA SER A 579 18.85 15.06 -2.34
C SER A 579 17.56 14.37 -2.84
N PRO A 580 17.44 13.02 -2.86
CA PRO A 580 16.18 12.35 -3.23
C PRO A 580 14.96 12.79 -2.44
N LEU A 581 15.13 13.15 -1.16
CA LEU A 581 14.05 13.61 -0.29
C LEU A 581 13.51 14.99 -0.71
N LEU A 582 14.29 15.76 -1.48
CA LEU A 582 13.93 17.10 -1.95
C LEU A 582 13.52 17.08 -3.43
N THR A 583 14.24 16.34 -4.27
CA THR A 583 14.01 16.32 -5.72
C THR A 583 12.74 15.58 -6.10
N THR A 584 12.22 14.68 -5.27
CA THR A 584 10.93 13.99 -5.50
C THR A 584 9.71 14.92 -5.37
N ILE A 585 9.79 15.94 -4.51
CA ILE A 585 8.69 16.86 -4.21
C ILE A 585 8.16 17.56 -5.47
N PRO A 586 9.01 18.23 -6.29
CA PRO A 586 8.52 18.89 -7.48
C PRO A 586 7.98 17.91 -8.53
N LEU A 587 8.46 16.66 -8.57
CA LEU A 587 7.99 15.65 -9.51
C LEU A 587 6.58 15.15 -9.15
N GLN A 588 6.31 14.98 -7.85
CA GLN A 588 4.98 14.64 -7.35
C GLN A 588 3.97 15.76 -7.64
N LEU A 589 4.32 17.02 -7.36
CA LEU A 589 3.48 18.18 -7.66
C LEU A 589 3.22 18.35 -9.16
N LEU A 590 4.25 18.15 -9.99
CA LEU A 590 4.11 18.22 -11.45
C LEU A 590 3.11 17.17 -11.95
N SER A 591 3.25 15.93 -11.47
CA SER A 591 2.35 14.83 -11.82
C SER A 591 0.91 15.12 -11.36
N TYR A 592 0.75 15.60 -10.11
CA TYR A 592 -0.54 15.96 -9.53
C TYR A 592 -1.27 17.02 -10.37
N HIS A 593 -0.61 18.15 -10.65
CA HIS A 593 -1.26 19.24 -11.38
C HIS A 593 -1.57 18.85 -12.83
N ILE A 594 -0.70 18.11 -13.50
CA ILE A 594 -1.00 17.59 -14.86
C ILE A 594 -2.26 16.71 -14.82
N ALA A 595 -2.34 15.77 -13.89
CA ALA A 595 -3.47 14.86 -13.77
C ALA A 595 -4.79 15.60 -13.46
N VAL A 596 -4.77 16.55 -12.53
CA VAL A 596 -5.94 17.39 -12.19
C VAL A 596 -6.39 18.20 -13.41
N MET A 597 -5.46 18.81 -14.16
CA MET A 597 -5.78 19.59 -15.36
C MET A 597 -6.27 18.75 -16.55
N LEU A 598 -6.06 17.44 -16.50
CA LEU A 598 -6.59 16.43 -17.43
C LEU A 598 -7.87 15.77 -16.91
N GLU A 599 -8.43 16.31 -15.82
CA GLU A 599 -9.64 15.85 -15.16
C GLU A 599 -9.55 14.37 -14.76
N LYS A 600 -8.36 13.93 -14.32
CA LYS A 600 -8.13 12.57 -13.81
C LYS A 600 -8.35 12.53 -12.31
N ASN A 601 -8.84 11.39 -11.83
CA ASN A 601 -8.98 11.12 -10.41
C ASN A 601 -7.62 10.71 -9.84
N VAL A 602 -6.95 11.64 -9.17
CA VAL A 602 -5.60 11.42 -8.58
C VAL A 602 -5.62 10.54 -7.35
N ASP A 603 -6.73 10.51 -6.59
CA ASP A 603 -6.86 9.67 -5.39
C ASP A 603 -7.20 8.21 -5.75
N GLN A 604 -7.95 8.00 -6.84
CA GLN A 604 -8.36 6.68 -7.35
C GLN A 604 -8.14 6.59 -8.88
N PRO A 605 -6.88 6.49 -9.35
CA PRO A 605 -6.55 6.35 -10.76
C PRO A 605 -7.05 5.00 -11.29
N ARG A 606 -7.59 5.00 -12.52
CA ARG A 606 -8.22 3.83 -13.14
C ARG A 606 -7.28 2.62 -13.16
N ASN A 607 -7.84 1.43 -13.02
CA ASN A 607 -7.13 0.15 -13.08
C ASN A 607 -6.05 -0.04 -11.98
N LEU A 608 -5.90 0.90 -11.03
CA LEU A 608 -5.00 0.78 -9.88
C LEU A 608 -5.71 0.80 -8.53
N ALA A 609 -5.26 -0.07 -7.63
CA ALA A 609 -5.65 -0.10 -6.22
C ALA A 609 -4.44 0.27 -5.37
N LYS A 610 -4.67 0.81 -4.17
CA LYS A 610 -3.57 1.23 -3.30
C LYS A 610 -2.59 0.10 -2.93
N SER A 611 -3.07 -1.13 -2.86
CA SER A 611 -2.22 -2.28 -2.53
C SER A 611 -2.68 -3.55 -3.25
N VAL A 612 -1.69 -4.32 -3.73
CA VAL A 612 -1.86 -5.57 -4.47
C VAL A 612 -1.70 -6.73 -3.49
N THR A 613 -2.82 -7.27 -3.01
CA THR A 613 -2.88 -8.31 -1.95
C THR A 613 -3.24 -9.69 -2.47
N VAL A 614 -3.46 -9.80 -3.77
CA VAL A 614 -3.84 -11.01 -4.48
C VAL A 614 -3.08 -10.99 -5.79
N GLU A 615 -2.71 -12.18 -6.24
CA GLU A 615 -2.05 -12.41 -7.53
C GLU A 615 -3.00 -12.19 -8.71
#